data_AF-A0A8J4AUQ4-F1
#
_entry.id   AF-A0A8J4AUQ4-F1
#
_cell.length_a   1.000
_cell.length_b   1.000
_cell.length_c   1.000
_cell.angle_alpha   90.00
_cell.angle_beta   90.00
_cell.angle_gamma   90.00
#
_symmetry.space_group_name_H-M   'P 1'
#
loop_
_entity.id
_entity.type
_entity.pdbx_description
1 polymer ?
#
loop_
_entity_poly.entity_id
_entity_poly.type
_entity_poly.pdbx_seq_one_letter_code
_entity_poly.pdbx_strand_id
1 'polypeptide(L)'
;MSLVSHQARCGGLRSTRDPAASARCYRAVVKAPKACLCKMVSNAGVTSRRSALLSGLAVLCTPQLFVPRESSAAAPVDVQQGLEEYERLESEGKLNSAKALENIRAKLNFKRGFDGRVYVKSAKGKMFAVRLDMETPGTMLIRDMESGEVYGLQTEGFQQIDLTNDQVVIALFTDGNWETAMSPITFEDDDGKVKTLKLEEKLFRNLPGLLSAVSGEQGED
;
A
#
# COMPACT_ATOMS: atom_id res chain seq x y z
N MET A 1 46.76 -46.69 13.98
CA MET A 1 46.15 -47.51 12.92
C MET A 1 44.84 -48.09 13.43
N SER A 2 43.69 -47.58 12.97
CA SER A 2 42.43 -48.34 12.85
C SER A 2 41.40 -47.46 12.17
N LEU A 3 41.11 -47.81 10.92
CA LEU A 3 39.96 -47.39 10.13
C LEU A 3 38.73 -48.14 10.64
N VAL A 4 37.63 -47.44 10.90
CA VAL A 4 36.31 -48.07 10.96
C VAL A 4 35.32 -47.21 10.18
N SER A 5 35.09 -47.63 8.94
CA SER A 5 33.93 -47.26 8.13
C SER A 5 32.67 -47.87 8.74
N HIS A 6 31.56 -47.13 8.78
CA HIS A 6 30.25 -47.74 8.88
C HIS A 6 29.23 -47.06 7.97
N GLN A 7 28.31 -47.92 7.57
CA GLN A 7 27.63 -48.02 6.30
C GLN A 7 26.20 -47.51 6.43
N ALA A 8 25.64 -47.15 5.27
CA ALA A 8 24.27 -46.72 5.06
C ALA A 8 23.19 -47.61 5.72
N ARG A 9 22.06 -46.98 6.09
CA ARG A 9 20.78 -47.67 6.25
C ARG A 9 19.67 -46.88 5.57
N CYS A 10 19.14 -47.48 4.51
CA CYS A 10 17.84 -47.16 3.92
C CYS A 10 16.71 -47.77 4.77
N GLY A 11 15.55 -47.12 4.73
CA GLY A 11 14.25 -47.61 5.23
C GLY A 11 13.43 -46.44 5.74
N GLY A 12 12.17 -46.22 5.38
CA GLY A 12 11.22 -46.95 4.55
C GLY A 12 9.92 -46.13 4.58
N LEU A 13 9.17 -46.19 3.48
CA LEU A 13 7.90 -45.48 3.24
C LEU A 13 6.78 -45.90 4.23
N ARG A 14 5.91 -44.94 4.56
CA ARG A 14 4.46 -45.03 4.91
C ARG A 14 3.99 -43.59 5.21
N SER A 15 3.36 -42.84 4.30
CA SER A 15 1.94 -42.89 3.88
C SER A 15 0.93 -42.97 5.02
N THR A 16 0.28 -41.85 5.37
CA THR A 16 -1.16 -41.58 5.15
C THR A 16 -1.66 -40.39 5.99
N ARG A 17 -2.60 -39.64 5.38
CA ARG A 17 -3.62 -38.71 5.93
C ARG A 17 -3.40 -37.21 5.75
N ASP A 18 -4.02 -36.74 4.67
CA ASP A 18 -4.71 -35.45 4.51
C ASP A 18 -5.35 -34.91 5.79
N PRO A 19 -5.34 -33.58 5.91
CA PRO A 19 -6.61 -32.87 5.98
C PRO A 19 -6.74 -31.91 4.79
N ALA A 20 -7.85 -32.08 4.07
CA ALA A 20 -8.31 -31.19 3.02
C ALA A 20 -8.44 -29.75 3.54
N ALA A 21 -7.40 -28.94 3.30
CA ALA A 21 -7.54 -27.50 3.23
C ALA A 21 -8.12 -27.20 1.85
N SER A 22 -9.42 -26.89 1.82
CA SER A 22 -10.11 -26.37 0.65
C SER A 22 -9.40 -25.08 0.19
N ALA A 23 -8.44 -25.23 -0.72
CA ALA A 23 -7.90 -24.14 -1.50
C ALA A 23 -9.03 -23.73 -2.46
N ARG A 24 -9.78 -22.69 -2.09
CA ARG A 24 -10.65 -22.01 -3.05
C ARG A 24 -9.75 -21.34 -4.07
N CYS A 25 -9.83 -21.78 -5.32
CA CYS A 25 -9.27 -21.05 -6.44
C CYS A 25 -10.05 -19.74 -6.57
N TYR A 26 -9.46 -18.63 -6.18
CA TYR A 26 -10.05 -17.31 -6.36
C TYR A 26 -9.69 -16.84 -7.77
N ARG A 27 -10.70 -16.66 -8.63
CA ARG A 27 -10.50 -16.07 -9.96
C ARG A 27 -10.46 -14.57 -9.81
N ALA A 28 -9.33 -13.95 -10.07
CA ALA A 28 -9.17 -12.52 -9.88
C ALA A 28 -9.19 -11.74 -11.19
N VAL A 29 -9.89 -10.60 -11.21
CA VAL A 29 -10.02 -9.71 -12.37
C VAL A 29 -9.33 -8.40 -12.03
N VAL A 30 -8.14 -8.18 -12.61
CA VAL A 30 -7.45 -6.89 -12.53
C VAL A 30 -8.03 -5.98 -13.60
N LYS A 31 -8.81 -4.98 -13.18
CA LYS A 31 -9.31 -3.95 -14.09
C LYS A 31 -8.28 -2.82 -14.14
N ALA A 32 -7.53 -2.73 -15.24
CA ALA A 32 -6.58 -1.65 -15.47
C ALA A 32 -7.29 -0.27 -15.37
N PRO A 33 -6.69 0.73 -14.72
CA PRO A 33 -7.26 2.07 -14.65
C PRO A 33 -7.23 2.72 -16.05
N LYS A 34 -8.40 3.14 -16.53
CA LYS A 34 -8.50 4.01 -17.71
C LYS A 34 -8.04 5.40 -17.30
N ALA A 35 -6.91 5.84 -17.86
CA ALA A 35 -6.47 7.22 -17.78
C ALA A 35 -7.56 8.15 -18.37
N CYS A 36 -8.25 8.89 -17.50
CA CYS A 36 -9.19 9.93 -17.92
C CYS A 36 -8.41 11.20 -18.26
N LEU A 37 -8.13 11.35 -19.56
CA LEU A 37 -7.62 12.58 -20.16
C LEU A 37 -8.76 13.62 -20.15
N CYS A 38 -8.78 14.52 -19.16
CA CYS A 38 -9.72 15.63 -19.12
C CYS A 38 -9.40 16.65 -20.23
N LYS A 39 -10.15 16.58 -21.34
CA LYS A 39 -10.28 17.69 -22.29
C LYS A 39 -11.01 18.85 -21.59
N MET A 40 -10.36 20.00 -21.46
CA MET A 40 -11.05 21.26 -21.19
C MET A 40 -11.85 21.64 -22.43
N VAL A 41 -13.18 21.48 -22.35
CA VAL A 41 -14.12 22.05 -23.31
C VAL A 41 -14.78 23.25 -22.66
N SER A 42 -14.55 24.39 -23.31
CA SER A 42 -15.11 25.71 -23.08
C SER A 42 -16.63 25.66 -22.98
N ASN A 43 -17.23 26.33 -21.99
CA ASN A 43 -18.66 26.57 -21.96
C ASN A 43 -18.96 28.06 -21.84
N ALA A 44 -19.60 28.58 -22.87
CA ALA A 44 -20.27 29.87 -22.90
C ALA A 44 -21.64 29.74 -22.21
N GLY A 45 -21.95 30.65 -21.29
CA GLY A 45 -23.30 30.88 -20.75
C GLY A 45 -23.55 32.39 -20.78
N VAL A 46 -24.37 32.90 -21.71
CA VAL A 46 -25.84 33.04 -21.64
C VAL A 46 -26.28 33.90 -20.45
N THR A 47 -26.89 35.02 -20.80
CA THR A 47 -27.31 36.12 -19.94
C THR A 47 -28.79 35.97 -19.49
N SER A 48 -29.05 36.44 -18.28
CA SER A 48 -30.17 37.33 -17.92
C SER A 48 -31.57 36.77 -17.59
N ARG A 49 -31.94 37.05 -16.32
CA ARG A 49 -33.23 37.53 -15.77
C ARG A 49 -34.46 36.61 -15.80
N ARG A 50 -34.93 36.25 -14.59
CA ARG A 50 -36.16 36.82 -13.98
C ARG A 50 -36.32 36.45 -12.50
N SER A 51 -36.82 37.42 -11.76
CA SER A 51 -37.11 37.46 -10.33
C SER A 51 -38.29 36.59 -9.89
N ALA A 52 -38.35 36.22 -8.61
CA ALA A 52 -39.52 36.40 -7.75
C ALA A 52 -39.16 36.18 -6.27
N LEU A 53 -39.50 37.18 -5.46
CA LEU A 53 -39.51 37.19 -4.00
C LEU A 53 -40.56 36.22 -3.44
N LEU A 54 -40.29 35.58 -2.31
CA LEU A 54 -41.29 35.38 -1.25
C LEU A 54 -40.62 35.01 0.07
N SER A 55 -40.88 35.88 1.04
CA SER A 55 -40.45 35.84 2.44
C SER A 55 -41.16 34.72 3.20
N GLY A 56 -40.42 33.99 4.02
CA GLY A 56 -40.98 33.08 5.03
C GLY A 56 -40.07 33.04 6.25
N LEU A 57 -40.54 33.62 7.37
CA LEU A 57 -39.93 33.50 8.69
C LEU A 57 -39.81 32.03 9.08
N ALA A 58 -38.60 31.58 9.42
CA ALA A 58 -38.39 30.33 10.15
C ALA A 58 -37.31 30.52 11.22
N VAL A 59 -37.79 30.51 12.46
CA VAL A 59 -37.18 30.07 13.73
C VAL A 59 -35.66 29.82 13.74
N LEU A 60 -34.98 30.60 14.58
CA LEU A 60 -33.60 30.40 15.02
C LEU A 60 -33.45 29.07 15.76
N CYS A 61 -32.96 28.06 15.07
CA CYS A 61 -32.30 26.91 15.68
C CYS A 61 -30.83 27.02 15.29
N THR A 62 -29.97 27.42 16.21
CA THR A 62 -28.52 27.40 16.03
C THR A 62 -28.06 25.96 16.29
N PRO A 63 -27.78 25.14 15.26
CA PRO A 63 -27.00 23.94 15.50
C PRO A 63 -25.64 24.42 16.00
N GLN A 64 -25.21 23.96 17.17
CA GLN A 64 -23.79 23.95 17.48
C GLN A 64 -23.14 23.12 16.38
N LEU A 65 -22.55 23.83 15.42
CA LEU A 65 -21.65 23.24 14.45
C LEU A 65 -20.52 22.65 15.27
N PHE A 66 -20.61 21.34 15.46
CA PHE A 66 -19.48 20.49 15.75
C PHE A 66 -18.48 20.79 14.64
N VAL A 67 -17.51 21.67 14.92
CA VAL A 67 -16.38 21.88 14.03
C VAL A 67 -15.63 20.55 14.10
N PRO A 68 -15.66 19.69 13.07
CA PRO A 68 -14.71 18.61 13.04
C PRO A 68 -13.35 19.29 13.14
N ARG A 69 -12.61 18.95 14.21
CA ARG A 69 -11.20 19.28 14.31
C ARG A 69 -10.60 18.76 13.01
N GLU A 70 -10.31 19.67 12.08
CA GLU A 70 -9.50 19.36 10.91
C GLU A 70 -8.24 18.74 11.50
N SER A 71 -8.16 17.42 11.40
CA SER A 71 -6.90 16.72 11.53
C SER A 71 -6.04 17.41 10.49
N SER A 72 -5.16 18.30 10.95
CA SER A 72 -4.24 19.06 10.12
C SER A 72 -3.65 18.06 9.14
N ALA A 73 -4.15 18.10 7.91
CA ALA A 73 -3.55 17.37 6.82
C ALA A 73 -2.18 18.02 6.72
N ALA A 74 -1.15 17.30 7.16
CA ALA A 74 0.21 17.77 7.08
C ALA A 74 0.43 18.22 5.64
N ALA A 75 0.91 19.46 5.45
CA ALA A 75 1.23 19.94 4.12
C ALA A 75 2.15 18.92 3.43
N PRO A 76 1.98 18.67 2.13
CA PRO A 76 2.80 17.71 1.41
C PRO A 76 4.26 18.07 1.64
N VAL A 77 5.01 17.14 2.23
CA VAL A 77 6.44 17.31 2.46
C VAL A 77 7.12 17.13 1.11
N ASP A 78 7.88 18.13 0.70
CA ASP A 78 8.65 18.05 -0.53
C ASP A 78 9.72 16.94 -0.41
N VAL A 79 9.78 16.05 -1.40
CA VAL A 79 10.69 14.89 -1.39
C VAL A 79 12.14 15.33 -1.29
N GLN A 80 12.49 16.37 -2.04
CA GLN A 80 13.85 16.89 -2.10
C GLN A 80 14.27 17.46 -0.74
N GLN A 81 13.39 18.24 -0.10
CA GLN A 81 13.61 18.72 1.26
C GLN A 81 13.78 17.57 2.27
N GLY A 82 12.98 16.50 2.15
CA GLY A 82 13.08 15.33 3.03
C GLY A 82 14.41 14.58 2.89
N LEU A 83 14.90 14.41 1.66
CA LEU A 83 16.19 13.80 1.37
C LEU A 83 17.36 14.66 1.86
N GLU A 84 17.34 15.96 1.56
CA GLU A 84 18.38 16.90 1.99
C GLU A 84 18.49 16.95 3.51
N GLU A 85 17.37 16.95 4.23
CA GLU A 85 17.38 16.89 5.69
C GLU A 85 17.98 15.58 6.21
N TYR A 86 17.63 14.44 5.59
CA TYR A 86 18.18 13.14 5.96
C TYR A 86 19.69 13.08 5.76
N GLU A 87 20.18 13.46 4.58
CA GLU A 87 21.62 13.48 4.24
C GLU A 87 22.42 14.44 5.12
N ARG A 88 21.84 15.60 5.45
CA ARG A 88 22.45 16.55 6.39
C ARG A 88 22.59 15.93 7.79
N LEU A 89 21.56 15.27 8.30
CA LEU A 89 21.62 14.63 9.63
C LEU A 89 22.57 13.43 9.66
N GLU A 90 22.66 12.69 8.55
CA GLU A 90 23.60 11.59 8.37
C GLU A 90 25.05 12.07 8.36
N SER A 91 25.37 13.07 7.54
CA SER A 91 26.71 13.66 7.46
C SER A 91 27.16 14.35 8.74
N GLU A 92 26.23 14.94 9.50
CA GLU A 92 26.49 15.47 10.85
C GLU A 92 26.65 14.37 11.92
N GLY A 93 26.45 13.09 11.58
CA GLY A 93 26.52 11.96 12.51
C GLY A 93 25.40 11.94 13.55
N LYS A 94 24.30 12.67 13.32
CA LYS A 94 23.15 12.79 14.24
C LYS A 94 22.18 11.62 14.13
N LEU A 95 22.30 10.80 13.08
CA LEU A 95 21.53 9.56 12.89
C LEU A 95 22.23 8.32 13.50
N ASN A 96 22.93 8.50 14.62
CA ASN A 96 23.70 7.43 15.27
C ASN A 96 22.91 6.63 16.33
N SER A 97 21.66 6.97 16.57
CA SER A 97 20.81 6.29 17.56
C SER A 97 19.50 5.84 16.94
N ALA A 98 18.97 4.70 17.40
CA ALA A 98 17.67 4.18 16.96
C ALA A 98 16.55 5.21 17.14
N LYS A 99 16.57 5.97 18.24
CA LYS A 99 15.61 7.03 18.52
C LYS A 99 15.71 8.20 17.53
N ALA A 100 16.92 8.62 17.15
CA ALA A 100 17.10 9.68 16.16
C ALA A 100 16.57 9.25 14.78
N LEU A 101 16.84 7.99 14.39
CA LEU A 101 16.29 7.40 13.16
C LEU A 101 14.76 7.34 13.21
N GLU A 102 14.17 6.85 14.29
CA GLU A 102 12.71 6.82 14.44
C GLU A 102 12.07 8.21 14.37
N ASN A 103 12.72 9.22 14.95
CA ASN A 103 12.21 10.60 14.91
C ASN A 103 12.19 11.17 13.48
N ILE A 104 13.27 11.00 12.70
CA ILE A 104 13.29 11.51 11.32
C ILE A 104 12.32 10.73 10.42
N ARG A 105 12.23 9.40 10.59
CA ARG A 105 11.28 8.55 9.86
C ARG A 105 9.84 9.00 10.14
N ALA A 106 9.49 9.20 11.41
CA ALA A 106 8.17 9.66 11.82
C ALA A 106 7.84 11.06 11.25
N LYS A 107 8.84 11.95 11.17
CA LYS A 107 8.70 13.26 10.54
C LYS A 107 8.38 13.15 9.04
N LEU A 108 8.97 12.16 8.36
CA LEU A 108 8.78 11.87 6.94
C LEU A 108 7.67 10.85 6.68
N ASN A 109 6.74 10.68 7.63
CA ASN A 109 5.55 9.83 7.51
C ASN A 109 5.82 8.34 7.26
N PHE A 110 6.93 7.79 7.77
CA PHE A 110 7.13 6.34 7.77
C PHE A 110 7.77 5.84 9.08
N LYS A 111 7.81 4.52 9.25
CA LYS A 111 8.54 3.86 10.34
C LYS A 111 9.04 2.50 9.89
N ARG A 112 10.00 1.95 10.63
CA ARG A 112 10.46 0.57 10.47
C ARG A 112 10.01 -0.30 11.63
N GLY A 113 9.61 -1.52 11.32
CA GLY A 113 9.47 -2.58 12.32
C GLY A 113 10.84 -3.04 12.80
N PHE A 114 10.85 -3.73 13.95
CA PHE A 114 12.05 -4.41 14.46
C PHE A 114 12.57 -5.48 13.49
N ASP A 115 11.71 -5.98 12.61
CA ASP A 115 12.00 -6.94 11.54
C ASP A 115 12.40 -6.27 10.22
N GLY A 116 12.68 -4.96 10.23
CA GLY A 116 13.12 -4.19 9.06
C GLY A 116 11.99 -3.79 8.10
N ARG A 117 10.75 -4.22 8.34
CA ARG A 117 9.60 -3.91 7.47
C ARG A 117 9.26 -2.43 7.49
N VAL A 118 8.83 -1.92 6.35
CA VAL A 118 8.46 -0.51 6.18
C VAL A 118 6.96 -0.35 6.40
N TYR A 119 6.60 0.67 7.18
CA TYR A 119 5.22 1.11 7.33
C TYR A 119 5.14 2.59 7.00
N VAL A 120 4.21 2.97 6.14
CA VAL A 120 4.00 4.36 5.71
C VAL A 120 2.70 4.89 6.27
N LYS A 121 2.65 6.18 6.55
CA LYS A 121 1.50 6.86 7.11
C LYS A 121 0.87 7.71 6.03
N SER A 122 -0.42 7.53 5.78
CA SER A 122 -1.16 8.36 4.84
C SER A 122 -1.35 9.78 5.37
N ALA A 123 -1.77 10.70 4.49
CA ALA A 123 -2.20 12.05 4.84
C ALA A 123 -3.35 12.05 5.87
N LYS A 124 -4.19 11.00 5.86
CA LYS A 124 -5.26 10.77 6.84
C LYS A 124 -4.78 10.14 8.15
N GLY A 125 -3.50 9.85 8.26
CA GLY A 125 -2.87 9.23 9.43
C GLY A 125 -3.05 7.72 9.55
N LYS A 126 -3.57 7.05 8.51
CA LYS A 126 -3.68 5.59 8.47
C LYS A 126 -2.31 4.98 8.20
N MET A 127 -2.00 3.87 8.85
CA MET A 127 -0.75 3.15 8.63
C MET A 127 -0.95 2.05 7.59
N PHE A 128 0.00 1.93 6.67
CA PHE A 128 0.05 0.88 5.67
C PHE A 128 1.36 0.12 5.77
N ALA A 129 1.31 -1.20 5.68
CA ALA A 129 2.49 -2.04 5.58
C ALA A 129 2.93 -2.15 4.12
N VAL A 130 4.22 -1.96 3.84
CA VAL A 130 4.78 -2.00 2.49
C VAL A 130 5.73 -3.17 2.35
N ARG A 131 5.66 -3.87 1.22
CA ARG A 131 6.65 -4.87 0.80
C ARG A 131 6.83 -4.87 -0.70
N LEU A 132 7.92 -5.46 -1.17
CA LEU A 132 8.12 -5.75 -2.59
C LEU A 132 7.28 -6.96 -3.02
N ASP A 133 6.77 -6.92 -4.24
CA ASP A 133 6.25 -8.11 -4.89
C ASP A 133 7.44 -8.95 -5.40
N MET A 134 7.52 -10.21 -4.98
CA MET A 134 8.65 -11.08 -5.32
C MET A 134 8.57 -11.61 -6.76
N GLU A 135 7.40 -11.51 -7.39
CA GLU A 135 7.18 -12.02 -8.74
C GLU A 135 7.26 -10.93 -9.81
N THR A 136 6.77 -9.73 -9.51
CA THR A 136 6.72 -8.61 -10.46
C THR A 136 7.77 -7.55 -10.10
N PRO A 137 8.91 -7.46 -10.82
CA PRO A 137 9.92 -6.43 -10.59
C PRO A 137 9.33 -5.02 -10.65
N GLY A 138 9.81 -4.12 -9.80
CA GLY A 138 9.32 -2.74 -9.72
C GLY A 138 7.89 -2.58 -9.19
N THR A 139 7.30 -3.66 -8.66
CA THR A 139 5.97 -3.60 -8.06
C THR A 139 6.05 -3.79 -6.54
N MET A 140 5.30 -2.96 -5.84
CA MET A 140 5.12 -3.00 -4.40
C MET A 140 3.71 -3.41 -4.05
N LEU A 141 3.58 -4.07 -2.92
CA LEU A 141 2.31 -4.40 -2.29
C LEU A 141 2.17 -3.56 -1.03
N ILE A 142 1.02 -2.91 -0.91
CA ILE A 142 0.67 -2.03 0.20
C ILE A 142 -0.56 -2.59 0.87
N ARG A 143 -0.52 -2.80 2.18
CA ARG A 143 -1.64 -3.32 2.96
C ARG A 143 -2.09 -2.31 3.99
N ASP A 144 -3.37 -1.96 3.98
CA ASP A 144 -3.98 -1.19 5.06
C ASP A 144 -3.95 -1.99 6.37
N MET A 145 -3.34 -1.43 7.42
CA MET A 145 -3.24 -2.09 8.71
C MET A 145 -4.58 -2.25 9.42
N GLU A 146 -5.56 -1.38 9.14
CA GLU A 146 -6.87 -1.38 9.77
C GLU A 146 -7.84 -2.32 9.04
N SER A 147 -8.01 -2.14 7.73
CA SER A 147 -8.99 -2.91 6.94
C SER A 147 -8.46 -4.24 6.40
N GLY A 148 -7.14 -4.42 6.36
CA GLY A 148 -6.46 -5.57 5.75
C GLY A 148 -6.48 -5.59 4.22
N GLU A 149 -7.04 -4.56 3.58
CA GLU A 149 -7.10 -4.44 2.12
C GLU A 149 -5.70 -4.28 1.51
N VAL A 150 -5.48 -4.93 0.37
CA VAL A 150 -4.20 -4.94 -0.32
C VAL A 150 -4.31 -4.21 -1.66
N TYR A 151 -3.32 -3.36 -1.90
CA TYR A 151 -3.18 -2.55 -3.09
C TYR A 151 -1.82 -2.86 -3.74
N GLY A 152 -1.79 -2.83 -5.07
CA GLY A 152 -0.56 -2.80 -5.84
C GLY A 152 -0.12 -1.35 -6.09
N LEU A 153 1.18 -1.11 -6.04
CA LEU A 153 1.80 0.15 -6.46
C LEU A 153 2.94 -0.19 -7.42
N GLN A 154 2.79 0.20 -8.68
CA GLN A 154 3.83 0.00 -9.69
C GLN A 154 4.60 1.30 -9.87
N THR A 155 5.93 1.24 -9.75
CA THR A 155 6.78 2.42 -9.97
C THR A 155 7.28 2.41 -11.40
N GLU A 156 7.05 3.50 -12.13
CA GLU A 156 7.70 3.72 -13.41
C GLU A 156 9.17 4.09 -13.17
N GLY A 157 10.10 3.30 -13.72
CA GLY A 157 11.53 3.63 -13.72
C GLY A 157 12.41 2.89 -12.70
N PHE A 158 11.85 2.21 -11.70
CA PHE A 158 12.63 1.39 -10.76
C PHE A 158 12.35 -0.10 -10.95
N GLN A 159 13.26 -0.83 -11.59
CA GLN A 159 13.16 -2.30 -11.67
C GLN A 159 13.62 -2.98 -10.37
N GLN A 160 14.52 -2.33 -9.65
CA GLN A 160 15.06 -2.78 -8.37
C GLN A 160 14.80 -1.70 -7.33
N ILE A 161 13.89 -1.99 -6.40
CA ILE A 161 13.60 -1.12 -5.27
C ILE A 161 14.20 -1.79 -4.04
N ASP A 162 15.07 -1.09 -3.33
CA ASP A 162 15.60 -1.56 -2.06
C ASP A 162 14.92 -0.83 -0.91
N LEU A 163 13.91 -1.48 -0.32
CA LEU A 163 13.21 -0.96 0.85
C LEU A 163 14.06 -0.99 2.12
N THR A 164 15.27 -1.57 2.13
CA THR A 164 16.17 -1.51 3.30
C THR A 164 16.85 -0.14 3.43
N ASN A 165 16.96 0.62 2.34
CA ASN A 165 17.50 1.98 2.34
C ASN A 165 16.40 3.01 2.65
N ASP A 166 16.61 3.84 3.68
CA ASP A 166 15.67 4.91 4.06
C ASP A 166 15.55 5.98 2.97
N GLN A 167 16.60 6.31 2.23
CA GLN A 167 16.54 7.30 1.15
C GLN A 167 15.57 6.87 0.05
N VAL A 168 15.54 5.56 -0.28
CA VAL A 168 14.59 5.01 -1.25
C VAL A 168 13.16 5.12 -0.72
N VAL A 169 12.94 4.81 0.56
CA VAL A 169 11.62 4.95 1.18
C VAL A 169 11.16 6.41 1.21
N ILE A 170 12.07 7.34 1.53
CA ILE A 170 11.80 8.79 1.52
C ILE A 170 11.42 9.23 0.12
N ALA A 171 12.19 8.84 -0.90
CA ALA A 171 11.94 9.19 -2.29
C ALA A 171 10.57 8.71 -2.80
N LEU A 172 10.11 7.55 -2.33
CA LEU A 172 8.88 6.91 -2.80
C LEU A 172 7.61 7.36 -2.08
N PHE A 173 7.70 7.70 -0.79
CA PHE A 173 6.52 7.82 0.08
C PHE A 173 6.31 9.19 0.73
N THR A 174 7.31 10.06 0.74
CA THR A 174 7.25 11.33 1.49
C THR A 174 6.23 12.32 0.95
N ASP A 175 6.05 12.36 -0.38
CA ASP A 175 5.12 13.28 -1.05
C ASP A 175 3.64 12.90 -0.90
N GLY A 176 3.34 11.67 -0.48
CA GLY A 176 1.98 11.14 -0.43
C GLY A 176 1.37 10.80 -1.80
N ASN A 177 2.06 11.02 -2.92
CA ASN A 177 1.53 10.77 -4.26
C ASN A 177 1.23 9.28 -4.49
N TRP A 178 1.97 8.41 -3.80
CA TRP A 178 1.74 6.97 -3.76
C TRP A 178 0.27 6.62 -3.43
N GLU A 179 -0.44 7.42 -2.62
CA GLU A 179 -1.82 7.15 -2.25
C GLU A 179 -2.78 7.17 -3.45
N THR A 180 -2.49 8.03 -4.42
CA THR A 180 -3.29 8.17 -5.64
C THR A 180 -2.90 7.16 -6.71
N ALA A 181 -1.65 6.66 -6.65
CA ALA A 181 -1.12 5.66 -7.57
C ALA A 181 -1.45 4.22 -7.17
N MET A 182 -1.94 3.98 -5.94
CA MET A 182 -2.37 2.67 -5.48
C MET A 182 -3.53 2.13 -6.33
N SER A 183 -3.45 0.86 -6.74
CA SER A 183 -4.56 0.15 -7.38
C SER A 183 -5.02 -1.02 -6.50
N PRO A 184 -6.32 -1.13 -6.14
CA PRO A 184 -6.80 -2.24 -5.32
C PRO A 184 -6.62 -3.56 -6.07
N ILE A 185 -6.13 -4.58 -5.37
CA ILE A 185 -6.09 -5.93 -5.93
C ILE A 185 -7.48 -6.53 -5.75
N THR A 186 -8.18 -6.79 -6.84
CA THR A 186 -9.57 -7.28 -6.80
C THR A 186 -9.71 -8.69 -7.33
N PHE A 187 -10.61 -9.46 -6.73
CA PHE A 187 -10.98 -10.79 -7.21
C PHE A 187 -12.48 -10.98 -7.32
N GLU A 188 -12.90 -11.88 -8.21
CA GLU A 188 -14.29 -12.29 -8.38
C GLU A 188 -14.57 -13.47 -7.46
N ASP A 189 -15.61 -13.37 -6.63
CA ASP A 189 -16.05 -14.48 -5.79
C ASP A 189 -16.96 -15.45 -6.56
N ASP A 190 -17.35 -16.54 -5.89
CA ASP A 190 -18.22 -17.58 -6.47
C ASP A 190 -19.60 -17.04 -6.91
N ASP A 191 -20.02 -15.86 -6.41
CA ASP A 191 -21.26 -15.18 -6.81
C ASP A 191 -21.07 -14.24 -8.02
N GLY A 192 -19.86 -14.13 -8.57
CA GLY A 192 -19.52 -13.18 -9.62
C GLY A 192 -19.32 -11.74 -9.12
N LYS A 193 -19.18 -11.52 -7.81
CA LYS A 193 -18.98 -10.19 -7.22
C LYS A 193 -17.49 -9.89 -7.10
N VAL A 194 -17.12 -8.71 -7.58
CA VAL A 194 -15.75 -8.19 -7.44
C VAL A 194 -15.53 -7.66 -6.02
N LYS A 195 -14.54 -8.20 -5.32
CA LYS A 195 -14.13 -7.83 -3.96
C LYS A 195 -12.65 -7.46 -3.93
N THR A 196 -12.28 -6.51 -3.07
CA THR A 196 -10.87 -6.20 -2.80
C THR A 196 -10.25 -7.32 -1.96
N LEU A 197 -9.05 -7.75 -2.35
CA LEU A 197 -8.22 -8.69 -1.61
C LEU A 197 -7.95 -8.17 -0.21
N LYS A 198 -8.36 -8.94 0.80
CA LYS A 198 -8.02 -8.69 2.20
C LYS A 198 -7.12 -9.81 2.68
N LEU A 199 -6.00 -9.44 3.26
CA LEU A 199 -5.07 -10.39 3.87
C LEU A 199 -4.89 -10.08 5.33
N GLU A 200 -4.72 -11.11 6.14
CA GLU A 200 -4.14 -10.94 7.47
C GLU A 200 -2.68 -10.53 7.36
N GLU A 201 -2.18 -9.83 8.36
CA GLU A 201 -0.80 -9.39 8.38
C GLU A 201 0.17 -10.57 8.22
N LYS A 202 -0.03 -11.67 8.96
CA LYS A 202 0.82 -12.86 8.85
C LYS A 202 0.84 -13.45 7.44
N LEU A 203 -0.27 -13.44 6.72
CA LEU A 203 -0.35 -13.94 5.34
C LEU A 203 0.34 -12.98 4.38
N PHE A 204 0.03 -11.68 4.46
CA PHE A 204 0.67 -10.65 3.66
C PHE A 204 2.19 -10.67 3.79
N ARG A 205 2.69 -10.97 5.00
CA ARG A 205 4.12 -11.05 5.29
C ARG A 205 4.83 -12.23 4.62
N ASN A 206 4.13 -13.33 4.34
CA ASN A 206 4.73 -14.62 3.96
C ASN A 206 4.35 -15.10 2.55
N LEU A 207 3.33 -14.52 1.91
CA LEU A 207 2.90 -14.92 0.56
C LEU A 207 3.98 -14.57 -0.48
N PRO A 208 4.53 -15.54 -1.22
CA PRO A 208 5.44 -15.27 -2.32
C PRO A 208 4.63 -14.79 -3.51
N GLY A 209 4.70 -13.48 -3.79
CA GLY A 209 3.95 -12.88 -4.88
C GLY A 209 2.43 -12.84 -4.67
N LEU A 210 1.77 -11.76 -5.10
CA LEU A 210 0.30 -11.73 -5.13
C LEU A 210 -0.27 -11.50 -6.53
N LEU A 211 0.52 -10.93 -7.43
CA LEU A 211 0.02 -10.45 -8.71
C LEU A 211 0.06 -11.52 -9.81
N SER A 212 1.01 -12.47 -9.75
CA SER A 212 1.06 -13.54 -10.77
C SER A 212 0.03 -14.62 -10.49
N ALA A 213 -0.20 -14.96 -9.21
CA ALA A 213 -1.29 -15.82 -8.78
C ALA A 213 -2.68 -15.32 -9.23
N VAL A 214 -2.81 -14.01 -9.46
CA VAL A 214 -4.02 -13.36 -9.94
C VAL A 214 -4.11 -13.34 -11.48
N SER A 215 -2.97 -13.38 -12.18
CA SER A 215 -2.92 -13.17 -13.64
C SER A 215 -2.88 -14.45 -14.47
N GLY A 216 -2.54 -15.60 -13.87
CA GLY A 216 -2.26 -16.84 -14.60
C GLY A 216 -3.24 -17.99 -14.33
N GLU A 217 -4.46 -17.94 -14.89
CA GLU A 217 -5.27 -19.12 -15.26
C GLU A 217 -6.22 -18.75 -16.43
N GLN A 218 -5.63 -18.39 -17.57
CA GLN A 218 -6.30 -18.38 -18.87
C GLN A 218 -5.39 -19.09 -19.88
N GLY A 219 -5.47 -20.41 -19.96
CA GLY A 219 -4.84 -21.15 -21.05
C GLY A 219 -4.44 -22.57 -20.66
N GLU A 220 -5.37 -23.51 -20.79
CA GLU A 220 -5.17 -24.85 -21.35
C GLU A 220 -6.54 -25.55 -21.42
N ASP A 221 -7.20 -25.41 -22.58
CA ASP A 221 -8.20 -26.37 -23.11
C ASP A 221 -7.59 -26.96 -24.39
#